data_AF-A0AAX7U5Y3-F1
#
_entry.id   AF-A0AAX7U5Y3-F1
#
_cell.length_a   1.000
_cell.length_b   1.000
_cell.length_c   1.000
_cell.angle_alpha   90.00
_cell.angle_beta   90.00
_cell.angle_gamma   90.00
#
_symmetry.space_group_name_H-M   'P 1'
#
loop_
_entity.id
_entity.type
_entity.pdbx_description
1 polymer ?
#
loop_
_entity_poly.entity_id
_entity_poly.type
_entity_poly.pdbx_seq_one_letter_code
_entity_poly.pdbx_strand_id
1 'polypeptide(L)'
;MEGNGFDCQDVNECQENSTLPHNCSALALCLNTNGSYRCQCKHGYQGDGFVCDDVDECQLVTACSKNMTCSNIPGSYTCSCILGREYNKGTCVNETTCLNASANCHPLAKCLPHEGSFYCQCADGYEGTGTDCWDVDECGKLQHQICPAFSNCFNTNGSFICTCWSGFQDNGTHCLDIDECAMGDFPCPDNSTCTNLEGSYKCTCDPGFTRNGTLCVDIDECSLGLTLCPKFSNCLNTIGSSFCKCWEGYRGNSTNLCEFLLRLSINTGTKVPNLL
;
A
#
# COMPACT_ATOMS: atom_id res chain seq x y z
N MET A 1 -69.55 -57.16 -3.53
CA MET A 1 -70.16 -58.46 -3.91
C MET A 1 -71.41 -58.24 -4.72
N GLU A 2 -71.65 -59.08 -5.72
CA GLU A 2 -72.89 -59.14 -6.51
C GLU A 2 -73.45 -60.57 -6.48
N GLY A 3 -74.76 -60.72 -6.49
CA GLY A 3 -75.39 -62.02 -6.39
C GLY A 3 -76.90 -62.01 -6.60
N ASN A 4 -77.45 -63.15 -6.98
CA ASN A 4 -78.88 -63.34 -7.27
C ASN A 4 -79.69 -63.86 -6.05
N GLY A 5 -79.15 -63.71 -4.85
CA GLY A 5 -79.75 -64.16 -3.59
C GLY A 5 -79.45 -65.61 -3.19
N PHE A 6 -78.74 -66.40 -4.02
CA PHE A 6 -78.30 -67.77 -3.69
C PHE A 6 -76.81 -68.04 -3.99
N ASP A 7 -76.18 -67.26 -4.89
CA ASP A 7 -74.75 -67.29 -5.19
C ASP A 7 -74.19 -65.85 -5.12
N CYS A 8 -73.06 -65.66 -4.46
CA CYS A 8 -72.42 -64.36 -4.24
C CYS A 8 -71.00 -64.41 -4.80
N GLN A 9 -70.74 -63.59 -5.81
CA GLN A 9 -69.41 -63.44 -6.39
C GLN A 9 -68.79 -62.12 -5.93
N ASP A 10 -67.50 -62.18 -5.68
CA ASP A 10 -66.70 -61.01 -5.36
C ASP A 10 -66.63 -60.09 -6.58
N VAL A 11 -66.84 -58.78 -6.35
CA VAL A 11 -66.72 -57.78 -7.42
C VAL A 11 -65.35 -57.17 -7.25
N ASN A 12 -64.51 -57.25 -8.28
CA ASN A 12 -63.21 -56.61 -8.21
C ASN A 12 -63.38 -55.09 -8.41
N GLU A 13 -63.37 -54.33 -7.31
CA GLU A 13 -63.54 -52.88 -7.36
C GLU A 13 -62.35 -52.16 -8.01
N CYS A 14 -61.20 -52.82 -8.15
CA CYS A 14 -59.95 -52.29 -8.72
C CYS A 14 -59.85 -52.39 -10.26
N GLN A 15 -60.85 -52.94 -10.94
CA GLN A 15 -60.89 -52.98 -12.40
C GLN A 15 -61.46 -51.68 -12.97
N GLU A 16 -60.91 -51.19 -14.10
CA GLU A 16 -61.29 -49.89 -14.71
C GLU A 16 -62.79 -49.76 -15.01
N ASN A 17 -63.51 -50.87 -15.25
CA ASN A 17 -64.94 -50.90 -15.56
C ASN A 17 -65.75 -51.65 -14.49
N SER A 18 -65.33 -51.57 -13.22
CA SER A 18 -66.07 -52.20 -12.12
C SER A 18 -67.46 -51.58 -11.95
N THR A 19 -68.46 -52.40 -11.66
CA THR A 19 -69.82 -51.98 -11.33
C THR A 19 -69.91 -51.26 -9.99
N LEU A 20 -68.91 -51.45 -9.11
CA LEU A 20 -68.72 -50.78 -7.84
C LEU A 20 -67.28 -50.21 -7.77
N PRO A 21 -67.02 -49.04 -8.35
CA PRO A 21 -65.66 -48.49 -8.43
C PRO A 21 -65.12 -48.07 -7.06
N HIS A 22 -63.81 -48.23 -6.87
CA HIS A 22 -63.11 -47.77 -5.67
C HIS A 22 -62.96 -46.24 -5.61
N ASN A 23 -62.77 -45.69 -4.41
CA ASN A 23 -62.41 -44.27 -4.21
C ASN A 23 -61.03 -44.08 -3.56
N CYS A 24 -60.11 -45.03 -3.74
CA CYS A 24 -58.72 -44.88 -3.32
C CYS A 24 -58.08 -43.58 -3.82
N SER A 25 -57.14 -43.03 -3.04
CA SER A 25 -56.33 -41.88 -3.47
C SER A 25 -55.63 -42.16 -4.80
N ALA A 26 -55.39 -41.12 -5.62
CA ALA A 26 -54.53 -41.22 -6.80
C ALA A 26 -53.09 -41.65 -6.45
N LEU A 27 -52.68 -41.43 -5.20
CA LEU A 27 -51.39 -41.83 -4.65
C LEU A 27 -51.44 -43.18 -3.91
N ALA A 28 -52.53 -43.95 -4.05
CA ALA A 28 -52.68 -45.28 -3.49
C ALA A 28 -52.82 -46.37 -4.57
N LEU A 29 -52.57 -47.61 -4.17
CA LEU A 29 -52.86 -48.83 -4.90
C LEU A 29 -54.17 -49.41 -4.38
N CYS A 30 -55.08 -49.74 -5.28
CA CYS A 30 -56.29 -50.51 -4.95
C CYS A 30 -55.94 -51.99 -4.87
N LEU A 31 -56.34 -52.66 -3.79
CA LEU A 31 -56.18 -54.09 -3.57
C LEU A 31 -57.55 -54.73 -3.35
N ASN A 32 -57.97 -55.58 -4.28
CA ASN A 32 -59.21 -56.32 -4.17
C ASN A 32 -59.11 -57.38 -3.05
N THR A 33 -60.15 -57.51 -2.25
CA THR A 33 -60.27 -58.51 -1.19
C THR A 33 -61.61 -59.23 -1.30
N ASN A 34 -61.72 -60.43 -0.73
CA ASN A 34 -62.99 -61.14 -0.85
C ASN A 34 -64.11 -60.40 -0.07
N GLY A 35 -65.02 -59.76 -0.80
CA GLY A 35 -66.15 -59.00 -0.28
C GLY A 35 -65.97 -57.49 -0.20
N SER A 36 -64.79 -56.95 -0.52
CA SER A 36 -64.47 -55.51 -0.43
C SER A 36 -63.16 -55.22 -1.15
N TYR A 37 -62.73 -53.97 -1.19
CA TYR A 37 -61.36 -53.59 -1.49
C TYR A 37 -60.71 -52.91 -0.29
N ARG A 38 -59.37 -52.78 -0.36
CA ARG A 38 -58.61 -51.89 0.51
C ARG A 38 -57.66 -51.04 -0.33
N CYS A 39 -57.40 -49.82 0.14
CA CYS A 39 -56.45 -48.93 -0.48
C CYS A 39 -55.15 -48.93 0.32
N GLN A 40 -54.00 -48.92 -0.36
CA GLN A 40 -52.69 -48.84 0.27
C GLN A 40 -51.90 -47.72 -0.39
N CYS A 41 -51.40 -46.74 0.38
CA CYS A 41 -50.58 -45.68 -0.18
C CYS A 41 -49.36 -46.26 -0.94
N LYS A 42 -49.01 -45.61 -2.06
CA LYS A 42 -47.81 -45.93 -2.84
C LYS A 42 -46.57 -45.69 -1.98
N HIS A 43 -45.45 -46.29 -2.38
CA HIS A 43 -44.18 -46.09 -1.68
C HIS A 43 -43.80 -44.60 -1.65
N GLY A 44 -43.29 -44.12 -0.51
CA GLY A 44 -43.02 -42.70 -0.25
C GLY A 44 -44.23 -41.91 0.29
N TYR A 45 -45.39 -42.53 0.45
CA TYR A 45 -46.60 -41.88 0.96
C TYR A 45 -47.16 -42.61 2.19
N GLN A 46 -47.77 -41.85 3.11
CA GLN A 46 -48.40 -42.36 4.33
C GLN A 46 -49.86 -41.92 4.43
N GLY A 47 -50.69 -42.73 5.10
CA GLY A 47 -52.11 -42.44 5.28
C GLY A 47 -52.95 -43.72 5.31
N ASP A 48 -54.26 -43.56 5.13
CA ASP A 48 -55.24 -44.66 5.17
C ASP A 48 -55.53 -45.29 3.80
N GLY A 49 -54.87 -44.79 2.74
CA GLY A 49 -55.06 -45.24 1.36
C GLY A 49 -56.17 -44.50 0.60
N PHE A 50 -57.05 -43.80 1.30
CA PHE A 50 -58.03 -42.87 0.71
C PHE A 50 -57.50 -41.43 0.72
N VAL A 51 -56.73 -41.11 1.76
CA VAL A 51 -55.87 -39.93 1.86
C VAL A 51 -54.44 -40.42 2.03
N CYS A 52 -53.55 -39.93 1.17
CA CYS A 52 -52.13 -40.25 1.20
C CYS A 52 -51.33 -38.96 1.09
N ASP A 53 -50.54 -38.70 2.12
CA ASP A 53 -49.63 -37.57 2.20
C ASP A 53 -48.21 -38.05 1.95
N ASP A 54 -47.39 -37.17 1.39
CA ASP A 54 -45.97 -37.42 1.18
C ASP A 54 -45.24 -37.63 2.52
N VAL A 55 -44.37 -38.63 2.58
CA VAL A 55 -43.54 -38.86 3.76
C VAL A 55 -42.34 -37.92 3.67
N ASP A 56 -42.25 -36.94 4.58
CA ASP A 56 -41.05 -36.09 4.65
C ASP A 56 -39.88 -36.88 5.26
N GLU A 57 -39.08 -37.52 4.40
CA GLU A 57 -37.92 -38.28 4.87
C GLU A 57 -36.86 -37.38 5.53
N CYS A 58 -36.85 -36.07 5.25
CA CYS A 58 -35.90 -35.13 5.86
C CYS A 58 -36.14 -34.87 7.35
N GLN A 59 -37.28 -35.31 7.90
CA GLN A 59 -37.49 -35.32 9.35
C GLN A 59 -36.66 -36.40 10.06
N LEU A 60 -36.11 -37.37 9.32
CA LEU A 60 -35.25 -38.41 9.85
C LEU A 60 -33.78 -37.97 9.83
N VAL A 61 -33.12 -37.98 10.99
CA VAL A 61 -31.70 -37.57 11.12
C VAL A 61 -30.76 -38.42 10.24
N THR A 62 -31.16 -39.65 9.91
CA THR A 62 -30.39 -40.58 9.07
C THR A 62 -30.76 -40.53 7.58
N ALA A 63 -31.62 -39.60 7.15
CA ALA A 63 -32.06 -39.51 5.75
C ALA A 63 -30.87 -39.29 4.80
N CYS A 64 -29.95 -38.41 5.15
CA CYS A 64 -28.74 -38.16 4.37
C CYS A 64 -27.46 -38.47 5.17
N SER A 65 -26.38 -38.76 4.46
CA SER A 65 -25.05 -38.92 5.07
C SER A 65 -24.55 -37.60 5.67
N LYS A 66 -23.58 -37.69 6.58
CA LYS A 66 -22.96 -36.50 7.21
C LYS A 66 -22.44 -35.53 6.13
N ASN A 67 -22.67 -34.23 6.34
CA ASN A 67 -22.32 -33.12 5.42
C ASN A 67 -23.17 -33.03 4.15
N MET A 68 -24.42 -33.48 4.20
CA MET A 68 -25.39 -33.33 3.11
C MET A 68 -26.64 -32.59 3.61
N THR A 69 -27.29 -31.87 2.69
CA THR A 69 -28.58 -31.22 2.87
C THR A 69 -29.66 -32.11 2.26
N CYS A 70 -30.72 -32.38 3.00
CA CYS A 70 -31.88 -33.14 2.53
C CYS A 70 -32.90 -32.19 1.90
N SER A 71 -33.51 -32.61 0.79
CA SER A 71 -34.65 -31.92 0.18
C SER A 71 -35.75 -32.93 -0.12
N ASN A 72 -36.88 -32.77 0.54
CA ASN A 72 -38.06 -33.62 0.38
C ASN A 72 -38.74 -33.36 -0.96
N ILE A 73 -39.12 -34.41 -1.69
CA ILE A 73 -39.80 -34.34 -2.97
C ILE A 73 -40.98 -35.33 -3.01
N PRO A 74 -42.07 -35.09 -3.76
CA PRO A 74 -43.21 -36.01 -3.74
C PRO A 74 -42.84 -37.47 -4.07
N GLY A 75 -42.96 -38.35 -3.08
CA GLY A 75 -42.67 -39.77 -3.11
C GLY A 75 -41.21 -40.16 -2.84
N SER A 76 -40.32 -39.21 -2.53
CA SER A 76 -38.90 -39.48 -2.22
C SER A 76 -38.17 -38.27 -1.62
N TYR A 77 -36.84 -38.33 -1.58
CA TYR A 77 -36.00 -37.21 -1.16
C TYR A 77 -34.70 -37.19 -1.96
N THR A 78 -34.06 -36.04 -1.99
CA THR A 78 -32.73 -35.88 -2.59
C THR A 78 -31.74 -35.36 -1.55
N CYS A 79 -30.50 -35.82 -1.62
CA CYS A 79 -29.41 -35.35 -0.77
C CYS A 79 -28.37 -34.65 -1.64
N SER A 80 -28.07 -33.39 -1.36
CA SER A 80 -26.97 -32.64 -1.97
C SER A 80 -25.88 -32.36 -0.95
N CYS A 81 -24.63 -32.18 -1.37
CA CYS A 81 -23.61 -31.71 -0.43
C CYS A 81 -24.03 -30.35 0.15
N ILE A 82 -23.66 -30.07 1.41
CA ILE A 82 -23.76 -28.71 1.95
C ILE A 82 -22.97 -27.73 1.06
N LEU A 83 -23.34 -26.45 1.08
CA LEU A 83 -22.58 -25.38 0.39
C LEU A 83 -21.08 -25.53 0.66
N GLY A 84 -20.23 -25.25 -0.33
CA GLY A 84 -18.76 -25.34 -0.25
C GLY A 84 -18.17 -26.75 -0.20
N ARG A 85 -18.95 -27.77 -0.58
CA ARG A 85 -18.49 -29.15 -0.79
C ARG A 85 -18.92 -29.67 -2.15
N GLU A 86 -18.08 -30.49 -2.76
CA GLU A 86 -18.37 -31.21 -4.00
C GLU A 86 -18.49 -32.72 -3.76
N TYR A 87 -19.36 -33.37 -4.54
CA TYR A 87 -19.53 -34.82 -4.46
C TYR A 87 -18.41 -35.52 -5.26
N ASN A 88 -17.53 -36.24 -4.56
CA ASN A 88 -16.40 -36.94 -5.19
C ASN A 88 -16.31 -38.39 -4.68
N LYS A 89 -16.39 -39.37 -5.60
CA LYS A 89 -16.25 -40.82 -5.33
C LYS A 89 -17.06 -41.33 -4.11
N GLY A 90 -18.30 -40.86 -3.95
CA GLY A 90 -19.19 -41.33 -2.89
C GLY A 90 -19.09 -40.59 -1.56
N THR A 91 -18.41 -39.44 -1.49
CA THR A 91 -18.34 -38.60 -0.29
C THR A 91 -18.26 -37.12 -0.67
N CYS A 92 -18.86 -36.27 0.16
CA CYS A 92 -18.74 -34.82 0.02
C CYS A 92 -17.36 -34.34 0.52
N VAL A 93 -16.50 -33.91 -0.39
CA VAL A 93 -15.18 -33.33 -0.08
C VAL A 93 -15.27 -31.80 -0.09
N ASN A 94 -14.37 -31.12 0.63
CA ASN A 94 -14.32 -29.66 0.58
C ASN A 94 -14.09 -29.20 -0.86
N GLU A 95 -14.81 -28.17 -1.30
CA GLU A 95 -14.51 -27.51 -2.57
C GLU A 95 -13.10 -26.93 -2.46
N THR A 96 -12.17 -27.46 -3.24
CA THR A 96 -10.76 -27.03 -3.24
C THR A 96 -10.52 -25.84 -4.16
N THR A 97 -11.55 -25.40 -4.88
CA THR A 97 -11.44 -24.41 -5.94
C THR A 97 -12.56 -23.38 -5.85
N CYS A 98 -12.25 -22.11 -6.07
CA CYS A 98 -13.24 -21.01 -6.07
C CYS A 98 -14.10 -20.96 -7.35
N LEU A 99 -14.29 -22.08 -8.04
CA LEU A 99 -14.65 -22.13 -9.46
C LEU A 99 -16.02 -21.50 -9.79
N ASN A 100 -16.89 -21.32 -8.80
CA ASN A 100 -18.15 -20.55 -8.92
C ASN A 100 -18.27 -19.38 -7.92
N ALA A 101 -17.35 -19.28 -6.97
CA ALA A 101 -17.36 -18.31 -5.88
C ALA A 101 -16.68 -16.98 -6.23
N SER A 102 -15.70 -17.01 -7.15
CA SER A 102 -14.92 -15.83 -7.55
C SER A 102 -15.76 -14.70 -8.16
N ALA A 103 -16.94 -15.00 -8.74
CA ALA A 103 -17.84 -13.99 -9.26
C ALA A 103 -18.56 -13.17 -8.17
N ASN A 104 -18.58 -13.67 -6.93
CA ASN A 104 -19.21 -13.01 -5.79
C ASN A 104 -18.23 -12.15 -4.97
N CYS A 105 -16.94 -12.21 -5.27
CA CYS A 105 -15.93 -11.37 -4.64
C CYS A 105 -15.78 -10.04 -5.38
N HIS A 106 -15.32 -9.02 -4.68
CA HIS A 106 -14.91 -7.77 -5.31
C HIS A 106 -13.81 -8.05 -6.37
N PRO A 107 -13.72 -7.31 -7.49
CA PRO A 107 -12.64 -7.49 -8.47
C PRO A 107 -11.23 -7.36 -7.89
N LEU A 108 -11.09 -6.63 -6.77
CA LEU A 108 -9.85 -6.45 -6.03
C LEU A 108 -9.71 -7.41 -4.84
N ALA A 109 -10.47 -8.50 -4.81
CA ALA A 109 -10.39 -9.52 -3.77
C ALA A 109 -10.04 -10.89 -4.36
N LYS A 110 -9.30 -11.66 -3.58
CA LYS A 110 -9.00 -13.07 -3.83
C LYS A 110 -10.00 -13.92 -3.07
N CYS A 111 -10.57 -14.90 -3.75
CA CYS A 111 -11.37 -15.93 -3.09
C CYS A 111 -10.44 -16.94 -2.42
N LEU A 112 -10.73 -17.26 -1.17
CA LEU A 112 -10.00 -18.25 -0.38
C LEU A 112 -10.97 -19.31 0.18
N PRO A 113 -10.64 -20.61 0.07
CA PRO A 113 -11.45 -21.66 0.65
C PRO A 113 -11.37 -21.65 2.18
N HIS A 114 -12.50 -21.92 2.85
CA HIS A 114 -12.59 -21.99 4.31
C HIS A 114 -13.64 -23.02 4.75
N GLU A 115 -13.20 -24.08 5.45
CA GLU A 115 -14.02 -25.12 6.10
C GLU A 115 -15.40 -25.40 5.46
N GLY A 116 -15.39 -25.95 4.25
CA GLY A 116 -16.64 -26.27 3.55
C GLY A 116 -17.41 -25.04 3.08
N SER A 117 -16.73 -23.93 2.79
CA SER A 117 -17.24 -22.72 2.13
C SER A 117 -16.04 -21.94 1.57
N PHE A 118 -16.25 -20.67 1.22
CA PHE A 118 -15.21 -19.73 0.83
C PHE A 118 -15.44 -18.38 1.52
N TYR A 119 -14.41 -17.54 1.52
CA TYR A 119 -14.53 -16.12 1.83
C TYR A 119 -13.70 -15.31 0.85
N CYS A 120 -14.03 -14.03 0.72
CA CYS A 120 -13.29 -13.10 -0.11
C CYS A 120 -12.33 -12.31 0.79
N GLN A 121 -11.08 -12.21 0.39
CA GLN A 121 -10.07 -11.38 1.04
C GLN A 121 -9.63 -10.29 0.08
N CYS A 122 -9.74 -9.02 0.47
CA CYS A 122 -9.20 -7.92 -0.34
C CYS A 122 -7.71 -8.14 -0.63
N ALA A 123 -7.26 -7.74 -1.81
CA ALA A 123 -5.85 -7.79 -2.18
C ALA A 123 -5.00 -6.88 -1.28
N ASP A 124 -3.70 -7.13 -1.25
CA ASP A 124 -2.75 -6.29 -0.51
C ASP A 124 -2.88 -4.82 -0.96
N GLY A 125 -2.89 -3.89 -0.01
CA GLY A 125 -3.15 -2.45 -0.25
C GLY A 125 -4.64 -2.06 -0.24
N TYR A 126 -5.56 -3.02 -0.08
CA TYR A 126 -7.00 -2.76 -0.01
C TYR A 126 -7.60 -3.32 1.29
N GLU A 127 -8.68 -2.70 1.75
CA GLU A 127 -9.44 -3.17 2.90
C GLU A 127 -10.94 -3.19 2.63
N GLY A 128 -11.69 -3.90 3.49
CA GLY A 128 -13.13 -3.99 3.40
C GLY A 128 -13.63 -5.38 3.75
N THR A 129 -14.79 -5.75 3.21
CA THR A 129 -15.45 -7.03 3.49
C THR A 129 -15.03 -8.16 2.55
N GLY A 130 -14.22 -7.86 1.53
CA GLY A 130 -13.86 -8.79 0.45
C GLY A 130 -14.88 -8.83 -0.69
N THR A 131 -16.15 -8.48 -0.42
CA THR A 131 -17.18 -8.23 -1.45
C THR A 131 -17.22 -6.76 -1.86
N ASP A 132 -16.80 -5.88 -0.97
CA ASP A 132 -16.55 -4.47 -1.21
C ASP A 132 -15.15 -4.15 -0.68
N CYS A 133 -14.27 -3.66 -1.54
CA CYS A 133 -12.88 -3.35 -1.20
C CYS A 133 -12.52 -1.95 -1.69
N TRP A 134 -11.95 -1.14 -0.81
CA TRP A 134 -11.45 0.19 -1.12
C TRP A 134 -9.98 0.31 -0.79
N ASP A 135 -9.35 1.29 -1.42
CA ASP A 135 -7.95 1.62 -1.25
C ASP A 135 -7.64 2.01 0.21
N VAL A 136 -6.55 1.49 0.75
CA VAL A 136 -6.08 1.89 2.08
C VAL A 136 -5.23 3.14 1.94
N ASP A 137 -5.66 4.26 2.54
CA ASP A 137 -4.78 5.43 2.63
C ASP A 137 -3.65 5.18 3.64
N GLU A 138 -2.53 4.67 3.14
CA GLU A 138 -1.37 4.34 3.97
C GLU A 138 -0.77 5.58 4.62
N CYS A 139 -0.76 6.71 3.90
CA CYS A 139 -0.24 7.98 4.38
C CYS A 139 -1.10 8.57 5.52
N GLY A 140 -2.42 8.35 5.47
CA GLY A 140 -3.36 8.78 6.50
C GLY A 140 -3.33 7.92 7.77
N LYS A 141 -3.08 6.60 7.64
CA LYS A 141 -3.19 5.66 8.77
C LYS A 141 -1.92 5.52 9.63
N LEU A 142 -0.73 5.60 9.03
CA LEU A 142 0.53 5.27 9.70
C LEU A 142 1.57 6.38 9.52
N GLN A 143 1.12 7.62 9.78
CA GLN A 143 1.77 8.89 9.44
C GLN A 143 3.31 8.95 9.58
N HIS A 144 3.97 8.16 10.43
CA HIS A 144 5.41 8.28 10.70
C HIS A 144 6.23 6.97 10.58
N GLN A 145 5.64 5.83 10.18
CA GLN A 145 6.37 4.54 10.10
C GLN A 145 6.46 3.94 8.70
N ILE A 146 5.74 4.49 7.74
CA ILE A 146 5.68 3.93 6.39
C ILE A 146 6.80 4.44 5.48
N CYS A 147 7.01 5.76 5.49
CA CYS A 147 8.05 6.38 4.68
C CYS A 147 9.29 6.70 5.53
N PRO A 148 10.50 6.70 4.93
CA PRO A 148 11.72 7.09 5.64
C PRO A 148 11.66 8.54 6.12
N ALA A 149 12.47 8.89 7.11
CA ALA A 149 12.64 10.29 7.51
C ALA A 149 13.04 11.17 6.31
N PHE A 150 12.67 12.45 6.35
CA PHE A 150 12.93 13.44 5.28
C PHE A 150 12.30 13.08 3.93
N SER A 151 11.09 12.52 3.97
CA SER A 151 10.32 12.17 2.77
C SER A 151 8.85 12.57 2.88
N ASN A 152 8.23 12.76 1.73
CA ASN A 152 6.79 12.93 1.57
C ASN A 152 6.15 11.59 1.20
N CYS A 153 5.01 11.29 1.81
CA CYS A 153 4.17 10.14 1.46
C CYS A 153 3.07 10.58 0.49
N PHE A 154 2.89 9.81 -0.58
CA PHE A 154 1.80 9.98 -1.55
C PHE A 154 1.01 8.70 -1.68
N ASN A 155 -0.27 8.75 -1.30
CA ASN A 155 -1.17 7.61 -1.45
C ASN A 155 -1.49 7.35 -2.92
N THR A 156 -1.48 6.09 -3.33
CA THR A 156 -1.80 5.66 -4.69
C THR A 156 -2.79 4.51 -4.65
N ASN A 157 -3.51 4.23 -5.73
CA ASN A 157 -4.49 3.16 -5.69
C ASN A 157 -3.82 1.78 -5.58
N GLY A 158 -3.98 1.13 -4.44
CA GLY A 158 -3.44 -0.17 -4.04
C GLY A 158 -2.04 -0.13 -3.42
N SER A 159 -1.47 1.05 -3.17
CA SER A 159 -0.12 1.22 -2.59
C SER A 159 0.18 2.69 -2.26
N PHE A 160 1.42 3.00 -1.93
CA PHE A 160 1.89 4.36 -1.71
C PHE A 160 3.29 4.56 -2.28
N ILE A 161 3.67 5.82 -2.49
CA ILE A 161 5.00 6.22 -2.95
C ILE A 161 5.59 7.19 -1.93
N CYS A 162 6.83 6.91 -1.50
CA CYS A 162 7.62 7.83 -0.70
C CYS A 162 8.62 8.55 -1.60
N THR A 163 8.75 9.87 -1.45
CA THR A 163 9.75 10.66 -2.19
C THR A 163 10.53 11.56 -1.24
N CYS A 164 11.85 11.62 -1.39
CA CYS A 164 12.69 12.46 -0.54
C CYS A 164 12.36 13.95 -0.70
N TRP A 165 12.52 14.69 0.40
CA TRP A 165 12.45 16.15 0.37
C TRP A 165 13.55 16.73 -0.53
N SER A 166 13.38 17.98 -0.98
CA SER A 166 14.43 18.69 -1.71
C SER A 166 15.69 18.79 -0.85
N GLY A 167 16.87 18.59 -1.45
CA GLY A 167 18.14 18.50 -0.74
C GLY A 167 18.47 17.10 -0.19
N PHE A 168 17.61 16.11 -0.43
CA PHE A 168 17.86 14.72 -0.04
C PHE A 168 17.81 13.78 -1.25
N GLN A 169 18.60 12.72 -1.21
CA GLN A 169 18.64 11.65 -2.21
C GLN A 169 18.24 10.31 -1.60
N ASP A 170 17.52 9.50 -2.39
CA ASP A 170 17.14 8.15 -1.99
C ASP A 170 18.32 7.18 -2.18
N ASN A 171 18.68 6.45 -1.12
CA ASN A 171 19.68 5.37 -1.15
C ASN A 171 19.04 3.97 -1.13
N GLY A 172 17.74 3.87 -1.45
CA GLY A 172 16.96 2.64 -1.52
C GLY A 172 16.27 2.23 -0.21
N THR A 173 16.67 2.83 0.92
CA THR A 173 16.02 2.60 2.23
C THR A 173 15.78 3.88 3.03
N HIS A 174 16.56 4.93 2.77
CA HIS A 174 16.50 6.20 3.49
C HIS A 174 16.77 7.37 2.54
N CYS A 175 16.21 8.52 2.90
CA CYS A 175 16.57 9.80 2.31
C CYS A 175 17.78 10.35 3.05
N LEU A 176 18.91 10.46 2.33
CA LEU A 176 20.16 11.00 2.85
C LEU A 176 20.36 12.40 2.32
N ASP A 177 20.88 13.25 3.19
CA ASP A 177 21.30 14.59 2.83
C ASP A 177 22.26 14.58 1.63
N ILE A 178 22.02 15.47 0.67
CA ILE A 178 22.90 15.67 -0.47
C ILE A 178 24.00 16.63 -0.03
N ASP A 179 25.26 16.20 -0.08
CA ASP A 179 26.38 17.11 0.15
C ASP A 179 26.68 17.92 -1.12
N GLU A 180 26.06 19.10 -1.25
CA GLU A 180 26.25 19.96 -2.43
C GLU A 180 27.70 20.47 -2.54
N CYS A 181 28.44 20.52 -1.43
CA CYS A 181 29.84 20.92 -1.44
C CYS A 181 30.75 19.83 -2.03
N ALA A 182 30.36 18.55 -1.94
CA ALA A 182 31.11 17.42 -2.50
C ALA A 182 30.78 17.14 -3.98
N MET A 183 29.59 17.53 -4.46
CA MET A 183 29.12 17.22 -5.82
C MET A 183 29.77 18.07 -6.92
N GLY A 184 30.34 19.23 -6.61
CA GLY A 184 31.17 20.01 -7.54
C GLY A 184 30.45 20.80 -8.64
N ASP A 185 29.19 20.52 -8.94
CA ASP A 185 28.41 21.20 -10.00
C ASP A 185 27.72 22.50 -9.55
N PHE A 186 27.68 22.77 -8.24
CA PHE A 186 27.00 23.93 -7.63
C PHE A 186 27.77 24.74 -6.56
N PRO A 187 29.09 24.59 -6.28
CA PRO A 187 29.59 24.95 -4.97
C PRO A 187 30.05 26.40 -4.95
N CYS A 188 29.08 27.31 -4.77
CA CYS A 188 29.30 28.68 -4.33
C CYS A 188 30.06 29.59 -5.33
N PRO A 189 29.93 30.92 -5.20
CA PRO A 189 30.72 31.85 -6.02
C PRO A 189 32.22 31.76 -5.69
N ASP A 190 33.08 32.19 -6.63
CA ASP A 190 34.51 32.35 -6.36
C ASP A 190 34.76 33.20 -5.10
N ASN A 191 35.84 32.87 -4.37
CA ASN A 191 36.20 33.50 -3.08
C ASN A 191 35.13 33.31 -2.00
N SER A 192 34.58 32.10 -1.92
CA SER A 192 33.69 31.72 -0.84
C SER A 192 33.89 30.27 -0.42
N THR A 193 33.58 30.01 0.84
CA THR A 193 33.62 28.69 1.46
C THR A 193 32.21 28.10 1.50
N CYS A 194 32.08 26.85 1.02
CA CYS A 194 30.85 26.06 1.10
C CYS A 194 30.75 25.35 2.46
N THR A 195 29.57 25.32 3.05
CA THR A 195 29.25 24.53 4.24
C THR A 195 27.96 23.76 3.99
N ASN A 196 28.04 22.43 4.03
CA ASN A 196 26.89 21.55 3.90
C ASN A 196 25.98 21.67 5.13
N LEU A 197 24.67 21.64 4.93
CA LEU A 197 23.62 21.70 5.96
C LEU A 197 22.59 20.60 5.69
N GLU A 198 21.87 20.13 6.71
CA GLU A 198 20.84 19.12 6.47
C GLU A 198 19.70 19.68 5.59
N GLY A 199 19.55 19.12 4.39
CA GLY A 199 18.61 19.50 3.34
C GLY A 199 19.01 20.74 2.53
N SER A 200 20.23 21.27 2.71
CA SER A 200 20.68 22.47 2.00
C SER A 200 22.18 22.74 2.13
N TYR A 201 22.64 23.89 1.65
CA TYR A 201 24.01 24.34 1.84
C TYR A 201 24.08 25.86 2.01
N LYS A 202 25.19 26.32 2.56
CA LYS A 202 25.46 27.74 2.74
C LYS A 202 26.84 28.10 2.19
N CYS A 203 26.83 29.15 1.38
CA CYS A 203 28.05 29.79 0.87
C CYS A 203 28.37 31.04 1.70
N THR A 204 29.57 31.14 2.25
CA THR A 204 30.04 32.32 2.97
C THR A 204 31.25 32.89 2.27
N CYS A 205 31.22 34.18 1.91
CA CYS A 205 32.38 34.85 1.32
C CYS A 205 33.59 34.72 2.23
N ASP A 206 34.76 34.48 1.64
CA ASP A 206 36.01 34.34 2.36
C ASP A 206 36.40 35.69 3.01
N PRO A 207 37.28 35.68 4.03
CA PRO A 207 37.77 36.92 4.63
C PRO A 207 38.35 37.88 3.58
N GLY A 208 38.03 39.17 3.70
CA GLY A 208 38.40 40.20 2.70
C GLY A 208 37.38 40.35 1.56
N PHE A 209 36.31 39.55 1.54
CA PHE A 209 35.24 39.64 0.54
C PHE A 209 33.88 39.94 1.16
N THR A 210 33.01 40.59 0.38
CA THR A 210 31.63 40.90 0.77
C THR A 210 30.64 40.42 -0.30
N ARG A 211 29.41 40.13 0.11
CA ARG A 211 28.38 39.62 -0.78
C ARG A 211 27.75 40.76 -1.59
N ASN A 212 27.80 40.64 -2.92
CA ASN A 212 27.09 41.51 -3.85
C ASN A 212 26.27 40.65 -4.83
N GLY A 213 24.96 40.54 -4.58
CA GLY A 213 24.09 39.60 -5.29
C GLY A 213 24.50 38.16 -5.04
N THR A 214 24.82 37.43 -6.12
CA THR A 214 25.30 36.04 -6.07
C THR A 214 26.82 35.90 -5.99
N LEU A 215 27.57 37.01 -6.05
CA LEU A 215 29.03 37.01 -6.10
C LEU A 215 29.65 37.48 -4.78
N CYS A 216 30.86 37.00 -4.52
CA CYS A 216 31.74 37.54 -3.47
C CYS A 216 32.74 38.50 -4.13
N VAL A 217 32.65 39.77 -3.76
CA VAL A 217 33.49 40.83 -4.31
C VAL A 217 34.49 41.29 -3.25
N ASP A 218 35.69 41.60 -3.71
CA ASP A 218 36.78 42.11 -2.90
C ASP A 218 36.35 43.38 -2.14
N ILE A 219 36.70 43.46 -0.85
CA ILE A 219 36.48 44.64 -0.03
C ILE A 219 37.67 45.58 -0.23
N ASP A 220 37.42 46.75 -0.79
CA ASP A 220 38.46 47.79 -0.84
C ASP A 220 38.66 48.40 0.55
N GLU A 221 39.52 47.79 1.37
CA GLU A 221 39.75 48.22 2.73
C GLU A 221 40.43 49.60 2.81
N CYS A 222 41.15 50.00 1.76
CA CYS A 222 41.75 51.32 1.64
C CYS A 222 40.69 52.40 1.44
N SER A 223 39.74 52.18 0.53
CA SER A 223 38.64 53.12 0.27
C SER A 223 37.66 53.21 1.44
N LEU A 224 37.49 52.12 2.19
CA LEU A 224 36.66 52.09 3.40
C LEU A 224 37.37 52.58 4.66
N GLY A 225 38.69 52.84 4.59
CA GLY A 225 39.49 53.27 5.74
C GLY A 225 39.64 52.20 6.83
N LEU A 226 39.48 50.92 6.49
CA LEU A 226 39.63 49.79 7.40
C LEU A 226 41.11 49.43 7.63
N THR A 227 41.98 49.74 6.66
CA THR A 227 43.43 49.52 6.77
C THR A 227 44.16 50.80 7.18
N LEU A 228 44.69 50.80 8.40
CA LEU A 228 45.48 51.90 8.94
C LEU A 228 46.98 51.68 8.66
N CYS A 229 47.49 52.45 7.71
CA CYS A 229 48.89 52.37 7.32
C CYS A 229 49.81 53.27 8.17
N PRO A 230 51.07 52.86 8.40
CA PRO A 230 52.06 53.66 9.13
C PRO A 230 52.35 54.98 8.40
N LYS A 231 52.90 55.96 9.12
CA LYS A 231 53.37 57.21 8.49
C LYS A 231 54.36 56.91 7.36
N PHE A 232 54.34 57.76 6.33
CA PHE A 232 55.18 57.63 5.12
C PHE A 232 54.91 56.35 4.31
N SER A 233 53.66 55.90 4.29
CA SER A 233 53.21 54.79 3.45
C SER A 233 51.85 55.10 2.83
N ASN A 234 51.53 54.40 1.75
CA ASN A 234 50.22 54.41 1.12
C ASN A 234 49.58 53.03 1.21
N CYS A 235 48.27 53.00 1.45
CA CYS A 235 47.49 51.77 1.38
C CYS A 235 47.35 51.34 -0.08
N LEU A 236 47.48 50.04 -0.33
CA LEU A 236 47.20 49.41 -1.62
C LEU A 236 46.23 48.26 -1.38
N ASN A 237 45.09 48.31 -2.09
CA ASN A 237 44.11 47.24 -2.09
C ASN A 237 44.60 46.06 -2.93
N THR A 238 44.35 44.84 -2.47
CA THR A 238 44.67 43.59 -3.16
C THR A 238 43.49 42.64 -3.08
N ILE A 239 43.44 41.63 -3.95
CA ILE A 239 42.34 40.66 -3.90
C ILE A 239 42.40 39.89 -2.58
N GLY A 240 41.35 40.03 -1.76
CA GLY A 240 41.15 39.40 -0.45
C GLY A 240 41.93 40.04 0.70
N SER A 241 42.60 41.18 0.50
CA SER A 241 43.37 41.85 1.55
C SER A 241 43.85 43.24 1.13
N SER A 242 44.59 43.91 2.01
CA SER A 242 45.35 45.12 1.66
C SER A 242 46.70 45.13 2.35
N PHE A 243 47.63 45.90 1.78
CA PHE A 243 48.94 46.09 2.37
C PHE A 243 49.40 47.54 2.27
N CYS A 244 50.28 47.92 3.19
CA CYS A 244 50.88 49.25 3.21
C CYS A 244 52.22 49.25 2.50
N LYS A 245 52.37 50.10 1.50
CA LYS A 245 53.63 50.29 0.78
C LYS A 245 54.30 51.57 1.25
N CYS A 246 55.56 51.48 1.70
CA CYS A 246 56.34 52.66 2.04
C CYS A 246 56.54 53.56 0.82
N TRP A 247 56.55 54.87 1.04
CA TRP A 247 56.92 55.84 0.01
C TRP A 247 58.36 55.61 -0.48
N GLU A 248 58.67 56.12 -1.67
CA GLU A 248 60.01 55.99 -2.24
C GLU A 248 61.08 56.57 -1.29
N GLY A 249 62.16 55.82 -1.07
CA GLY A 249 63.21 56.18 -0.12
C GLY A 249 62.96 55.74 1.32
N TYR A 250 61.83 55.08 1.63
CA TYR A 250 61.55 54.50 2.94
C TYR A 250 61.49 52.97 2.86
N ARG A 251 61.93 52.26 3.91
CA ARG A 251 61.88 50.79 4.03
C ARG A 251 61.18 50.36 5.31
N GLY A 252 60.37 49.31 5.21
CA GLY A 252 59.72 48.67 6.36
C GLY A 252 60.75 48.04 7.31
N ASN A 253 60.61 48.32 8.61
CA ASN A 253 61.39 47.68 9.67
C ASN A 253 60.67 46.45 10.27
N SER A 254 61.23 45.84 11.31
CA SER A 254 60.64 44.67 12.00
C SER A 254 59.35 44.96 12.78
N THR A 255 58.97 46.24 12.92
CA THR A 255 57.73 46.69 13.59
C THR A 255 56.72 47.26 12.60
N ASN A 256 56.87 47.01 11.30
CA ASN A 256 56.02 47.51 10.21
C ASN A 256 55.95 49.04 10.12
N LEU A 257 56.99 49.76 10.53
CA LEU A 257 57.14 51.20 10.30
C LEU A 257 58.01 51.47 9.08
N CYS A 258 57.70 52.54 8.35
CA CYS A 258 58.49 53.00 7.21
C CYS A 258 59.54 54.01 7.65
N GLU A 259 60.83 53.65 7.56
CA GLU A 259 61.96 54.49 7.94
C GLU A 259 62.80 54.91 6.71
N PHE A 260 63.32 56.14 6.72
CA PHE A 260 64.08 56.69 5.62
C PHE A 260 65.41 55.95 5.42
N LEU A 261 65.71 55.57 4.18
CA LEU A 261 67.00 55.00 3.80
C LEU A 261 68.07 56.09 3.85
N LEU A 262 68.87 56.10 4.93
CA LEU A 262 70.15 56.80 4.94
C LEU A 262 71.00 56.22 3.81
N ARG A 263 71.13 56.94 2.69
CA ARG A 263 72.14 56.62 1.67
C ARG A 263 73.51 56.73 2.34
N LEU A 264 74.11 55.60 2.71
CA LEU A 264 75.56 55.51 2.90
C LEU A 264 76.21 55.60 1.51
N SER A 265 76.22 56.81 0.94
CA SER A 265 77.18 57.15 -0.09
C SER A 265 78.53 57.32 0.60
N ILE A 266 79.36 56.28 0.52
CA ILE A 266 80.81 56.41 0.64
C ILE A 266 81.21 57.49 -0.37
N ASN A 267 81.73 58.61 0.12
CA ASN A 267 82.47 59.55 -0.73
C ASN A 267 83.79 59.86 -0.04
N THR A 268 84.82 59.16 -0.52
CA THR A 268 86.19 59.63 -0.54
C THR A 268 86.23 61.09 -0.99
N GLY A 269 86.73 61.97 -0.12
CA GLY A 269 87.30 63.29 -0.43
C GLY A 269 86.53 64.17 -1.40
N THR A 270 85.89 65.23 -0.88
CA THR A 270 86.29 66.62 -1.18
C THR A 270 85.40 67.64 -0.45
N LYS A 271 86.11 68.55 0.22
CA LYS A 271 85.80 69.89 0.71
C LYS A 271 84.33 70.34 0.84
N VAL A 272 83.98 70.61 2.09
CA VAL A 272 82.96 71.60 2.52
C VAL A 272 83.21 72.97 1.87
N PRO A 273 82.16 73.64 1.36
CA PRO A 273 82.04 75.07 1.46
C PRO A 273 80.90 75.43 2.44
N ASN A 274 81.23 76.36 3.32
CA ASN A 274 80.40 76.98 4.34
C ASN A 274 79.40 78.01 3.76
N LEU A 275 78.43 78.35 4.61
CA LEU A 275 77.65 79.60 4.74
C LEU A 275 76.47 79.76 3.74
N LEU A 276 75.25 80.09 4.16
CA LEU A 276 74.76 80.83 5.35
C LEU A 276 73.62 80.12 6.08
#